data_AF-A0A0S4KKG7-F1
#
_entry.id   AF-A0A0S4KKG7-F1
#
_cell.length_a   1.000
_cell.length_b   1.000
_cell.length_c   1.000
_cell.angle_alpha   90.00
_cell.angle_beta   90.00
_cell.angle_gamma   90.00
#
_symmetry.space_group_name_H-M   'P 1'
#
loop_
_entity.id
_entity.type
_entity.pdbx_description
1 polymer ?
#
loop_
_entity_poly.entity_id
_entity_poly.type
_entity_poly.pdbx_seq_one_letter_code
_entity_poly.pdbx_strand_id
1 'polypeptide(L)'
;MESIESLEVMQANALICTALFRHVANCPPHGAYARLAAITFSTLAEQEYRVLVSPTVVLAFIHAHWAVDHMRGYAPLYVASDITSVDVEKLLTTTEKPNGDARSTNR
;
A
#
# COMPACT_ATOMS: atom_id res chain seq x y z
N MET A 1 7.36 -14.53 18.29
CA MET A 1 7.12 -13.55 17.23
C MET A 1 5.83 -12.85 17.60
N GLU A 2 5.88 -11.53 17.78
CA GLU A 2 4.71 -10.74 18.19
C GLU A 2 3.74 -10.62 17.00
N SER A 3 2.43 -10.68 17.24
CA SER A 3 1.42 -10.51 16.20
C SER A 3 0.50 -9.34 16.51
N ILE A 4 0.24 -8.52 15.51
CA ILE A 4 -0.66 -7.37 15.56
C ILE A 4 -1.91 -7.74 14.75
N GLU A 5 -2.96 -8.08 15.48
CA GLU A 5 -4.21 -8.61 14.94
C GLU A 5 -5.30 -7.53 14.75
N SER A 6 -5.11 -6.33 15.31
CA SER A 6 -6.09 -5.24 15.23
C SER A 6 -5.46 -3.87 15.05
N LEU A 7 -6.28 -2.92 14.58
CA LEU A 7 -5.89 -1.53 14.43
C LEU A 7 -5.52 -0.90 15.78
N GLU A 8 -6.26 -1.19 16.85
CA GLU A 8 -5.96 -0.64 18.18
C GLU A 8 -4.61 -1.14 18.70
N VAL A 9 -4.30 -2.42 18.52
CA VAL A 9 -3.00 -3.00 18.90
C VAL A 9 -1.88 -2.34 18.10
N MET A 10 -2.08 -2.12 16.81
CA MET A 10 -1.11 -1.43 15.97
C MET A 10 -0.86 0.01 16.44
N GLN A 11 -1.94 0.75 16.73
CA GLN A 11 -1.88 2.14 17.21
C GLN A 11 -1.18 2.25 18.57
N ALA A 12 -1.28 1.24 19.42
CA ALA A 12 -0.58 1.19 20.69
C ALA A 12 0.93 0.84 20.54
N ASN A 13 1.35 0.29 19.40
CA ASN A 13 2.73 -0.11 19.15
C ASN A 13 3.52 1.04 18.49
N ALA A 14 4.20 1.84 19.33
CA ALA A 14 4.95 3.02 18.88
C ALA A 14 6.10 2.69 17.91
N LEU A 15 6.75 1.54 18.07
CA LEU A 15 7.84 1.09 17.18
C LEU A 15 7.31 0.83 15.77
N ILE A 16 6.25 0.03 15.67
CA ILE A 16 5.63 -0.32 14.39
C ILE A 16 4.98 0.90 13.73
N CYS A 17 4.33 1.77 14.51
CA CYS A 17 3.83 3.05 13.99
C CYS A 17 4.96 3.88 13.38
N THR A 18 6.06 4.08 14.11
CA THR A 18 7.21 4.88 13.63
C THR A 18 7.83 4.28 12.36
N ALA A 19 7.98 2.96 12.31
CA ALA A 19 8.47 2.26 11.14
C ALA A 19 7.53 2.45 9.94
N LEU A 20 6.21 2.36 10.15
CA LEU A 20 5.22 2.60 9.10
C LEU A 20 5.28 4.06 8.60
N PHE A 21 5.33 5.03 9.51
CA PHE A 21 5.45 6.45 9.15
C PHE A 21 6.69 6.71 8.26
N ARG A 22 7.83 6.09 8.59
CA ARG A 22 9.03 6.16 7.74
C ARG A 22 8.82 5.49 6.38
N HIS A 23 8.20 4.31 6.37
CA HIS A 23 7.92 3.57 5.14
C HIS A 23 7.05 4.40 4.17
N VAL A 24 5.96 4.97 4.68
CA VAL A 24 5.02 5.76 3.87
C VAL A 24 5.51 7.16 3.54
N ALA A 25 6.49 7.70 4.27
CA ALA A 25 7.16 8.95 3.89
C ALA A 25 8.01 8.78 2.62
N ASN A 26 8.63 7.60 2.45
CA ASN A 26 9.36 7.23 1.23
C ASN A 26 8.40 6.76 0.12
N CYS A 27 7.29 6.14 0.50
CA CYS A 27 6.26 5.62 -0.38
C CYS A 27 4.89 6.24 -0.02
N PRO A 28 4.57 7.46 -0.49
CA PRO A 28 3.32 8.12 -0.14
C PRO A 28 2.13 7.27 -0.59
N PRO A 29 1.16 6.96 0.30
CA PRO A 29 0.04 6.11 -0.05
C PRO A 29 -0.94 6.94 -0.89
N HIS A 30 -0.80 6.93 -2.21
CA HIS A 30 -1.74 7.59 -3.12
C HIS A 30 -2.56 6.55 -3.90
N GLY A 31 -3.88 6.59 -3.76
CA GLY A 31 -4.80 5.70 -4.47
C GLY A 31 -4.46 4.21 -4.33
N ALA A 32 -4.26 3.52 -5.45
CA ALA A 32 -3.97 2.08 -5.51
C ALA A 32 -2.69 1.66 -4.75
N TYR A 33 -1.77 2.59 -4.47
CA TYR A 33 -0.49 2.31 -3.82
C TYR A 33 -0.57 2.19 -2.30
N ALA A 34 -1.67 2.64 -1.66
CA ALA A 34 -1.87 2.43 -0.22
C ALA A 34 -1.88 0.92 0.11
N ARG A 35 -2.46 0.10 -0.76
CA ARG A 35 -2.47 -1.36 -0.63
C ARG A 35 -1.08 -1.97 -0.84
N LEU A 36 -0.29 -1.42 -1.76
CA LEU A 36 1.09 -1.88 -1.98
C LEU A 36 1.98 -1.53 -0.79
N ALA A 37 1.93 -0.29 -0.32
CA ALA A 37 2.62 0.16 0.88
C ALA A 37 2.27 -0.71 2.10
N ALA A 38 1.00 -1.12 2.22
CA ALA A 38 0.58 -2.02 3.29
C ALA A 38 1.22 -3.42 3.18
N ILE A 39 1.29 -3.99 1.97
CA ILE A 39 1.91 -5.30 1.73
C ILE A 39 3.42 -5.23 1.99
N THR A 40 4.10 -4.24 1.42
CA THR A 40 5.56 -4.09 1.56
C THR A 40 5.95 -3.82 3.00
N PHE A 41 5.17 -3.00 3.71
CA PHE A 41 5.40 -2.77 5.13
C PHE A 41 5.19 -4.05 5.96
N SER A 42 4.14 -4.84 5.70
CA SER A 42 3.93 -6.11 6.40
C SER A 42 5.12 -7.07 6.26
N THR A 43 5.69 -7.18 5.07
CA THR A 43 6.90 -7.99 4.84
C THR A 43 8.11 -7.41 5.59
N LEU A 44 8.30 -6.09 5.57
CA LEU A 44 9.39 -5.42 6.28
C LEU A 44 9.25 -5.56 7.81
N ALA A 45 8.03 -5.45 8.35
CA ALA A 45 7.72 -5.66 9.76
C ALA A 45 8.11 -7.08 10.23
N GLU A 46 7.83 -8.09 9.40
CA GLU A 46 8.21 -9.47 9.69
C GLU A 46 9.73 -9.66 9.66
N GLN A 47 10.39 -9.15 8.61
CA GLN A 47 11.83 -9.37 8.37
C GLN A 47 12.71 -8.61 9.35
N GLU A 48 12.43 -7.32 9.57
CA GLU A 48 13.31 -6.43 10.34
C GLU A 48 12.90 -6.34 11.81
N TYR A 49 11.60 -6.36 12.10
CA TYR A 49 11.08 -6.14 13.46
C TYR A 49 10.58 -7.40 14.13
N ARG A 50 10.52 -8.55 13.42
CA ARG A 50 9.98 -9.82 13.91
C ARG A 50 8.55 -9.66 14.45
N VAL A 51 7.76 -8.82 13.79
CA VAL A 51 6.35 -8.59 14.08
C VAL A 51 5.51 -9.00 12.88
N LEU A 52 4.55 -9.90 13.12
CA LEU A 52 3.53 -10.21 12.13
C LEU A 52 2.44 -9.14 12.20
N VAL A 53 2.24 -8.42 11.10
CA VAL A 53 1.12 -7.48 10.96
C VAL A 53 0.46 -7.72 9.61
N SER A 54 -0.85 -7.93 9.61
CA SER A 54 -1.55 -8.20 8.35
C SER A 54 -1.61 -6.94 7.47
N PRO A 55 -1.49 -7.06 6.13
CA PRO A 55 -1.63 -5.91 5.24
C PRO A 55 -2.98 -5.20 5.40
N THR A 56 -4.03 -5.92 5.81
CA THR A 56 -5.35 -5.33 6.08
C THR A 56 -5.32 -4.37 7.28
N VAL A 57 -4.64 -4.74 8.36
CA VAL A 57 -4.49 -3.89 9.55
C VAL A 57 -3.64 -2.66 9.22
N VAL A 58 -2.56 -2.83 8.45
CA VAL A 58 -1.71 -1.72 7.98
C VAL A 58 -2.51 -0.77 7.07
N LEU A 59 -3.30 -1.30 6.14
CA LEU A 59 -4.13 -0.50 5.26
C LEU A 59 -5.20 0.28 6.02
N ALA A 60 -5.84 -0.34 7.03
CA ALA A 60 -6.78 0.33 7.91
C ALA A 60 -6.11 1.48 8.68
N PHE A 61 -4.87 1.27 9.14
CA PHE A 61 -4.07 2.32 9.77
C PHE A 61 -3.78 3.47 8.80
N ILE A 62 -3.32 3.16 7.58
CA ILE A 62 -3.04 4.16 6.56
C ILE A 62 -4.29 5.00 6.27
N HIS A 63 -5.45 4.38 6.09
CA HIS A 63 -6.70 5.12 5.83
C HIS A 63 -7.18 5.95 7.03
N ALA A 64 -6.91 5.50 8.25
CA ALA A 64 -7.28 6.24 9.46
C ALA A 64 -6.43 7.50 9.67
N HIS A 65 -5.17 7.49 9.21
CA HIS A 65 -4.17 8.53 9.55
C HIS A 65 -3.66 9.34 8.35
N TRP A 66 -3.83 8.85 7.12
CA TRP A 66 -3.54 9.60 5.90
C TRP A 66 -4.82 9.81 5.10
N ALA A 67 -5.14 11.08 4.85
CA ALA A 67 -6.17 11.45 3.89
C ALA A 67 -5.65 11.16 2.48
N VAL A 68 -5.79 9.94 1.97
CA VAL A 68 -5.26 9.57 0.64
C VAL A 68 -6.15 10.04 -0.53
N ASP A 69 -7.36 10.52 -0.23
CA ASP A 69 -8.37 10.88 -1.22
C ASP A 69 -8.03 12.14 -2.03
N HIS A 70 -7.35 13.11 -1.41
CA HIS A 70 -6.92 14.32 -2.13
C HIS A 70 -5.80 14.04 -3.14
N MET A 71 -5.16 12.87 -3.08
CA MET A 71 -4.09 12.46 -3.99
C MET A 71 -4.58 11.59 -5.16
N ARG A 72 -5.88 11.30 -5.28
CA ARG A 72 -6.45 10.44 -6.35
C ARG A 72 -6.20 10.93 -7.79
N GLY A 73 -5.89 12.21 -7.98
CA GLY A 73 -5.60 12.80 -9.29
C GLY A 73 -4.13 13.12 -9.56
N TYR A 74 -3.23 12.89 -8.60
CA TYR A 74 -1.81 13.16 -8.79
C TYR A 74 -1.15 11.96 -9.49
N ALA A 75 -0.33 12.26 -10.51
CA ALA A 75 0.51 11.24 -11.11
C ALA A 75 1.42 10.63 -10.04
N PRO A 76 1.59 9.29 -10.04
CA PRO A 76 2.32 8.60 -8.98
C PRO A 76 3.78 9.07 -8.95
N LEU A 77 4.18 9.76 -7.89
CA LEU A 77 5.59 10.00 -7.56
C LEU A 77 6.02 8.90 -6.59
N TYR A 78 6.06 7.67 -7.09
CA TYR A 78 6.57 6.54 -6.35
C TYR A 78 8.11 6.56 -6.44
N VAL A 79 8.78 7.11 -5.43
CA VAL A 79 10.23 6.95 -5.30
C VAL A 79 10.47 5.64 -4.57
N ALA A 80 10.60 4.58 -5.37
CA ALA A 80 10.94 3.25 -4.92
C ALA A 80 12.26 3.29 -4.14
N SER A 81 12.22 3.14 -2.82
CA SER A 81 13.44 2.76 -2.12
C SER A 81 13.75 1.27 -2.31
N ASP A 82 12.77 0.40 -2.62
CA ASP A 82 13.02 -1.06 -2.83
C ASP A 82 11.95 -1.77 -3.70
N ILE A 83 11.61 -1.25 -4.89
CA ILE A 83 10.84 -2.00 -5.89
C ILE A 83 11.79 -2.59 -6.92
N THR A 84 11.70 -3.91 -7.16
CA THR A 84 12.42 -4.57 -8.25
C THR A 84 11.63 -4.47 -9.55
N SER A 85 12.30 -4.57 -10.70
CA SER A 85 11.66 -4.50 -12.03
C SER A 85 10.52 -5.51 -12.22
N VAL A 86 10.59 -6.66 -11.54
CA VAL A 86 9.58 -7.73 -11.55
C VAL A 86 8.26 -7.27 -10.92
N ASP A 87 8.32 -6.43 -9.90
CA ASP A 87 7.12 -5.94 -9.21
C ASP A 87 6.42 -4.86 -10.04
N VAL A 88 7.17 -4.10 -10.86
CA VAL A 88 6.62 -3.13 -11.83
C VAL A 88 5.89 -3.83 -12.98
N GLU A 89 6.45 -4.92 -13.53
CA GLU A 89 5.80 -5.67 -14.62
C GLU A 89 4.47 -6.31 -14.20
N LYS A 90 4.38 -6.83 -12.97
CA LYS A 90 3.13 -7.40 -12.44
C LYS A 90 2.02 -6.34 -12.30
N LEU A 91 2.39 -5.10 -12.02
CA LEU A 91 1.44 -3.98 -11.91
C LEU A 91 0.96 -3.51 -13.28
N LEU A 92 1.85 -3.46 -14.27
CA LEU A 92 1.49 -3.06 -15.65
C LEU A 92 0.57 -4.10 -16.33
N THR A 93 0.79 -5.39 -16.04
CA THR A 93 -0.02 -6.49 -16.62
C THR A 93 -1.41 -6.64 -15.98
N THR A 94 -1.64 -6.16 -14.75
CA THR A 94 -2.98 -6.21 -14.12
C THR A 94 -3.87 -5.02 -14.49
N THR A 95 -3.30 -3.93 -15.00
CA THR A 95 -4.07 -2.78 -15.51
C THR A 95 -4.55 -2.94 -16.95
N GLU A 96 -4.07 -3.93 -17.70
CA GLU A 96 -4.46 -4.20 -19.08
C GLU A 96 -5.60 -5.24 -19.22
N LYS A 97 -6.65 -5.13 -18.39
CA LYS A 97 -7.97 -5.61 -18.82
C LYS A 97 -8.82 -4.41 -19.24
N PRO A 98 -8.93 -4.11 -20.54
CA PRO A 98 -9.87 -3.12 -21.00
C PRO A 98 -11.29 -3.64 -20.69
N ASN A 99 -12.05 -2.88 -19.92
CA ASN A 99 -13.50 -3.01 -19.90
C ASN A 99 -13.99 -2.80 -21.34
N GLY A 100 -14.48 -3.88 -21.94
CA GLY A 100 -15.35 -3.77 -23.11
C GLY A 100 -16.61 -3.00 -22.71
N ASP A 101 -16.90 -1.96 -23.50
CA ASP A 101 -18.22 -1.57 -23.98
C ASP A 101 -18.35 -0.05 -24.09
N ALA A 102 -18.15 0.46 -25.30
CA ALA A 102 -19.03 1.49 -25.87
C ALA A 102 -18.82 1.63 -27.37
N ARG A 103 -19.91 1.34 -28.10
CA ARG A 103 -20.24 1.69 -29.50
C ARG A 103 -19.83 0.72 -30.61
N SER A 104 -20.78 -0.16 -30.94
CA SER A 104 -21.13 -0.47 -32.33
C SER A 104 -22.58 -0.94 -32.44
N THR A 105 -23.43 -0.13 -33.07
CA THR A 105 -24.50 -0.52 -34.03
C THR A 105 -24.81 0.73 -34.87
N ASN A 106 -24.16 0.83 -36.03
CA ASN A 106 -24.65 0.47 -37.37
C ASN A 106 -25.69 1.45 -37.97
N ARG A 107 -25.25 2.11 -39.04
CA ARG A 107 -26.05 2.67 -40.12
C ARG A 107 -26.03 1.69 -41.29
#